data_AF-A0A8S1GRH0-F1
#
_entry.id   AF-A0A8S1GRH0-F1
#
_cell.length_a   1.000
_cell.length_b   1.000
_cell.length_c   1.000
_cell.angle_alpha   90.00
_cell.angle_beta   90.00
_cell.angle_gamma   90.00
#
_symmetry.space_group_name_H-M   'P 1'
#
loop_
_entity.id
_entity.type
_entity.pdbx_description
1 polymer ?
#
loop_
_entity_poly.entity_id
_entity_poly.type
_entity_poly.pdbx_seq_one_letter_code
_entity_poly.pdbx_strand_id
1 'polypeptide(L)'
;MEASLDKEMYYHGESIAVNVHVQNNSNKTVKKLKVSVVQVADICLFTTASYTCEVARMESSEGFPVGPGATLSKVFSVCPLLRNNKDKRGLALDGQLKHEDTNLASSTILDGKTSKESLGIVVQYKVKVRASIGGPLGGELVAELPFTLTHAKPAETPEKKERPIEKPIDDEEPNLLEVDLIQLHEEIDVKDEDDLIFEDFTRLRLRGADSDDQPSPSTMTPSQSLL
;
A
#
# COMPACT_ATOMS: atom_id res chain seq x y z
N MET A 1 -24.53 -19.74 -0.31
CA MET A 1 -23.34 -19.24 -1.02
C MET A 1 -22.27 -19.07 0.01
N GLU A 2 -21.13 -19.69 -0.22
CA GLU A 2 -19.95 -19.64 0.63
C GLU A 2 -18.81 -19.03 -0.19
N ALA A 3 -17.96 -18.25 0.47
CA ALA A 3 -16.79 -17.67 -0.14
C ALA A 3 -15.63 -17.71 0.84
N SER A 4 -14.42 -17.97 0.34
CA SER A 4 -13.19 -17.97 1.13
C SER A 4 -12.02 -17.39 0.33
N LEU A 5 -11.04 -16.88 1.06
CA LEU A 5 -9.76 -16.41 0.52
C LEU A 5 -8.69 -17.49 0.75
N ASP A 6 -7.67 -17.53 -0.09
CA ASP A 6 -6.52 -18.42 0.09
C ASP A 6 -5.58 -17.95 1.23
N LYS A 7 -5.57 -16.65 1.52
CA LYS A 7 -4.76 -16.03 2.59
C LYS A 7 -5.55 -14.91 3.28
N GLU A 8 -5.12 -14.54 4.49
CA GLU A 8 -5.63 -13.36 5.20
C GLU A 8 -4.84 -12.09 4.89
N MET A 9 -3.59 -12.23 4.46
CA MET A 9 -2.68 -11.14 4.13
C MET A 9 -2.14 -11.30 2.71
N TYR A 10 -2.12 -10.20 1.96
CA TYR A 10 -1.60 -10.13 0.60
C TYR A 10 -0.65 -8.95 0.45
N TYR A 11 0.31 -9.09 -0.46
CA TYR A 11 1.21 -8.00 -0.81
C TYR A 11 0.68 -7.17 -1.98
N HIS A 12 1.11 -5.91 -2.07
CA HIS A 12 0.85 -5.08 -3.25
C HIS A 12 1.36 -5.78 -4.51
N GLY A 13 0.52 -5.82 -5.56
CA GLY A 13 0.81 -6.53 -6.80
C GLY A 13 0.51 -8.03 -6.79
N GLU A 14 0.19 -8.61 -5.63
CA GLU A 14 -0.20 -10.02 -5.52
C GLU A 14 -1.65 -10.23 -6.01
N SER A 15 -1.89 -11.41 -6.61
CA SER A 15 -3.24 -11.81 -7.02
C SER A 15 -3.94 -12.55 -5.88
N ILE A 16 -5.16 -12.14 -5.58
CA ILE A 16 -6.02 -12.71 -4.54
C ILE A 16 -6.88 -13.81 -5.17
N ALA A 17 -6.81 -15.04 -4.63
CA ALA A 17 -7.67 -16.14 -5.04
C ALA A 17 -8.92 -16.21 -4.17
N VAL A 18 -10.08 -16.00 -4.80
CA VAL A 18 -11.40 -16.00 -4.14
C VAL A 18 -12.15 -17.26 -4.54
N ASN A 19 -12.27 -18.21 -3.63
CA ASN A 19 -13.05 -19.43 -3.82
C ASN A 19 -14.51 -19.11 -3.56
N VAL A 20 -15.39 -19.37 -4.52
CA VAL A 20 -16.84 -19.18 -4.37
C VAL A 20 -17.55 -20.50 -4.63
N HIS A 21 -18.33 -20.94 -3.64
CA HIS A 21 -19.18 -22.12 -3.71
C HIS A 21 -20.66 -21.73 -3.59
N VAL A 22 -21.45 -22.11 -4.58
CA VAL A 22 -22.89 -21.87 -4.64
C VAL A 22 -23.60 -23.20 -4.66
N GLN A 23 -24.31 -23.53 -3.59
CA GLN A 23 -25.29 -24.61 -3.56
C GLN A 23 -26.69 -24.01 -3.59
N ASN A 24 -27.41 -24.18 -4.70
CA ASN A 24 -28.72 -23.58 -4.88
C ASN A 24 -29.85 -24.54 -4.49
N ASN A 25 -30.21 -24.55 -3.21
CA ASN A 25 -31.37 -25.32 -2.72
C ASN A 25 -32.70 -24.54 -2.85
N SER A 26 -32.72 -23.41 -3.57
CA SER A 26 -33.91 -22.58 -3.76
C SER A 26 -34.63 -22.90 -5.07
N ASN A 27 -35.82 -22.33 -5.26
CA ASN A 27 -36.57 -22.37 -6.53
C ASN A 27 -36.20 -21.21 -7.48
N LYS A 28 -35.23 -20.36 -7.12
CA LYS A 28 -34.76 -19.25 -7.94
C LYS A 28 -33.47 -19.63 -8.65
N THR A 29 -33.08 -18.81 -9.62
CA THR A 29 -31.89 -19.05 -10.45
C THR A 29 -30.86 -17.97 -10.19
N VAL A 30 -29.58 -18.31 -10.01
CA VAL A 30 -28.51 -17.31 -9.96
C VAL A 30 -28.08 -16.99 -11.39
N LYS A 31 -28.01 -15.71 -11.77
CA LYS A 31 -27.72 -15.27 -13.14
C LYS A 31 -26.25 -14.98 -13.41
N LYS A 32 -25.53 -14.48 -12.40
CA LYS A 32 -24.14 -14.04 -12.53
C LYS A 32 -23.49 -13.89 -11.16
N LEU A 33 -22.17 -13.98 -11.14
CA LEU A 33 -21.33 -13.62 -10.01
C LEU A 33 -20.42 -12.45 -10.37
N LYS A 34 -20.38 -11.45 -9.49
CA LYS A 34 -19.41 -10.35 -9.52
C LYS A 34 -18.57 -10.43 -8.24
N VAL A 35 -17.26 -10.49 -8.40
CA VAL A 35 -16.28 -10.36 -7.31
C VAL A 35 -15.64 -8.98 -7.45
N SER A 36 -15.60 -8.22 -6.36
CA SER A 36 -14.85 -6.97 -6.33
C SER A 36 -14.02 -6.82 -5.07
N VAL A 37 -12.87 -6.14 -5.20
CA VAL A 37 -12.05 -5.72 -4.07
C VAL A 37 -12.41 -4.28 -3.77
N VAL A 38 -12.69 -3.99 -2.51
CA VAL A 38 -13.15 -2.67 -2.06
C VAL A 38 -12.18 -2.16 -1.00
N GLN A 39 -11.68 -0.93 -1.21
CA GLN A 39 -10.98 -0.15 -0.22
C GLN A 39 -12.00 0.73 0.53
N VAL A 40 -11.94 0.70 1.85
CA VAL A 40 -12.70 1.58 2.75
C VAL A 40 -11.69 2.43 3.50
N ALA A 41 -11.82 3.75 3.40
CA ALA A 41 -10.96 4.71 4.07
C ALA A 41 -11.82 5.59 4.99
N ASP A 42 -11.66 5.42 6.29
CA ASP A 42 -12.35 6.19 7.32
C ASP A 42 -11.45 7.31 7.82
N ILE A 43 -11.86 8.56 7.62
CA ILE A 43 -11.24 9.74 8.21
C ILE A 43 -11.79 9.89 9.63
N CYS A 44 -10.91 9.83 10.62
CA CYS A 44 -11.26 9.85 12.05
C CYS A 44 -10.82 11.13 12.78
N LEU A 45 -10.17 12.09 12.09
CA LEU A 45 -9.75 13.38 12.65
C LEU A 45 -10.53 14.55 12.06
N PHE A 46 -10.88 15.52 12.92
CA PHE A 46 -11.61 16.77 12.64
C PHE A 46 -13.03 16.61 12.06
N THR A 47 -13.18 15.88 10.96
CA THR A 47 -14.44 15.58 10.28
C THR A 47 -14.51 14.10 9.94
N THR A 48 -15.50 13.40 10.49
CA THR A 48 -15.68 11.97 10.22
C THR A 48 -16.31 11.75 8.85
N ALA A 49 -15.58 11.10 7.95
CA ALA A 49 -16.06 10.72 6.63
C ALA A 49 -15.54 9.34 6.26
N SER A 50 -16.35 8.55 5.55
CA SER A 50 -15.95 7.24 5.05
C SER A 50 -16.01 7.24 3.52
N TYR A 51 -14.91 6.88 2.89
CA TYR A 51 -14.80 6.73 1.45
C TYR A 51 -14.71 5.25 1.09
N THR A 52 -15.52 4.82 0.14
CA THR A 52 -15.54 3.42 -0.33
C THR A 52 -15.27 3.39 -1.83
N CYS A 53 -14.21 2.69 -2.22
CA CYS A 53 -13.74 2.61 -3.59
C CYS A 53 -13.57 1.14 -4.04
N GLU A 54 -14.18 0.76 -5.15
CA GLU A 54 -13.92 -0.55 -5.79
C GLU A 54 -12.56 -0.48 -6.51
N VAL A 55 -11.54 -1.19 -6.00
CA VAL A 55 -10.15 -1.14 -6.52
C VAL A 55 -9.80 -2.29 -7.48
N ALA A 56 -10.60 -3.35 -7.50
CA ALA A 56 -10.53 -4.38 -8.54
C ALA A 56 -11.90 -5.02 -8.72
N ARG A 57 -12.18 -5.54 -9.91
CA ARG A 57 -13.45 -6.22 -10.19
C ARG A 57 -13.25 -7.33 -11.22
N MET A 58 -14.03 -8.39 -11.05
CA MET A 58 -14.13 -9.49 -11.98
C MET A 58 -15.58 -9.98 -12.00
N GLU A 59 -16.10 -10.27 -13.18
CA GLU A 59 -17.43 -10.80 -13.38
C GLU A 59 -17.32 -12.07 -14.23
N SER A 60 -18.12 -13.09 -13.90
CA SER A 60 -18.18 -14.33 -14.67
C SER A 60 -19.61 -14.70 -14.99
N SER A 61 -19.84 -14.97 -16.27
CA SER A 61 -21.07 -15.60 -16.80
C SER A 61 -20.91 -17.10 -17.04
N GLU A 62 -19.70 -17.64 -16.93
CA GLU A 62 -19.44 -19.08 -17.07
C GLU A 62 -20.08 -19.87 -15.93
N GLY A 63 -20.78 -20.95 -16.26
CA GLY A 63 -21.52 -21.76 -15.30
C GLY A 63 -22.87 -21.15 -14.87
N PHE A 64 -23.29 -20.05 -15.47
CA PHE A 64 -24.58 -19.43 -15.23
C PHE A 64 -25.54 -19.62 -16.42
N PRO A 65 -26.85 -19.70 -16.17
CA PRO A 65 -27.51 -19.61 -14.87
C PRO A 65 -27.36 -20.86 -13.98
N VAL A 66 -27.18 -20.67 -12.66
CA VAL A 66 -27.25 -21.77 -11.68
C VAL A 66 -28.70 -21.96 -11.26
N GLY A 67 -29.33 -23.00 -11.83
CA GLY A 67 -30.73 -23.34 -11.57
C GLY A 67 -31.01 -23.98 -10.21
N PRO A 68 -32.29 -24.23 -9.87
CA PRO A 68 -32.69 -24.96 -8.67
C PRO A 68 -32.02 -26.34 -8.57
N GLY A 69 -31.48 -26.68 -7.40
CA GLY A 69 -30.79 -27.95 -7.12
C GLY A 69 -29.35 -28.04 -7.67
N ALA A 70 -28.90 -27.07 -8.46
CA ALA A 70 -27.55 -27.07 -9.03
C ALA A 70 -26.50 -26.52 -8.07
N THR A 71 -25.25 -26.95 -8.29
CA THR A 71 -24.09 -26.46 -7.56
C THR A 71 -23.06 -25.85 -8.52
N LEU A 72 -22.34 -24.84 -8.06
CA LEU A 72 -21.24 -24.20 -8.79
C LEU A 72 -20.08 -23.95 -7.82
N SER A 73 -18.89 -24.39 -8.19
CA SER A 73 -17.64 -24.04 -7.52
C SER A 73 -16.74 -23.35 -8.53
N LYS A 74 -16.29 -22.13 -8.21
CA LYS A 74 -15.37 -21.38 -9.07
C LYS A 74 -14.37 -20.57 -8.25
N VAL A 75 -13.13 -20.53 -8.72
CA VAL A 75 -12.07 -19.70 -8.15
C VAL A 75 -11.89 -18.47 -9.05
N PHE A 76 -11.93 -17.29 -8.45
CA PHE A 76 -11.66 -16.01 -9.10
C PHE A 76 -10.28 -15.51 -8.72
N SER A 77 -9.56 -14.89 -9.65
CA SER A 77 -8.27 -14.26 -9.37
C SER A 77 -8.40 -12.75 -9.61
N VAL A 78 -8.21 -11.95 -8.57
CA VAL A 78 -8.33 -10.48 -8.63
C VAL A 78 -7.10 -9.82 -8.04
N CYS A 79 -6.58 -8.78 -8.69
CA CYS A 79 -5.37 -8.08 -8.23
C CYS A 79 -5.67 -6.57 -8.05
N PRO A 80 -5.66 -6.04 -6.81
CA PRO A 80 -5.85 -4.62 -6.55
C PRO A 80 -4.59 -3.83 -6.92
N LEU A 81 -4.67 -2.97 -7.94
CA LEU A 81 -3.54 -2.19 -8.43
C LEU A 81 -3.91 -0.72 -8.61
N LEU A 82 -3.06 0.21 -8.13
CA LEU A 82 -3.28 1.64 -8.31
C LEU A 82 -3.37 2.03 -9.80
N ARG A 83 -2.56 1.42 -10.67
CA ARG A 83 -2.53 1.74 -12.11
C ARG A 83 -3.91 1.66 -12.78
N ASN A 84 -4.80 0.80 -12.29
CA ASN A 84 -6.14 0.60 -12.84
C ASN A 84 -7.21 1.52 -12.20
N ASN A 85 -6.80 2.40 -11.28
CA ASN A 85 -7.70 3.20 -10.45
C ASN A 85 -7.27 4.68 -10.32
N LYS A 86 -6.34 5.15 -11.16
CA LYS A 86 -5.82 6.54 -11.10
C LYS A 86 -6.88 7.60 -11.38
N ASP A 87 -7.97 7.23 -12.06
CA ASP A 87 -9.12 8.07 -12.39
C ASP A 87 -10.06 8.30 -11.20
N LYS A 88 -9.96 7.47 -10.16
CA LYS A 88 -10.89 7.50 -9.04
C LYS A 88 -10.43 8.47 -7.96
N ARG A 89 -11.40 9.20 -7.39
CA ARG A 89 -11.19 10.12 -6.27
C ARG A 89 -11.60 9.44 -4.96
N GLY A 90 -11.00 9.87 -3.84
CA GLY A 90 -11.30 9.32 -2.52
C GLY A 90 -10.66 7.95 -2.25
N LEU A 91 -9.62 7.58 -3.00
CA LEU A 91 -8.76 6.44 -2.66
C LEU A 91 -7.69 6.88 -1.66
N ALA A 92 -7.44 6.02 -0.68
CA ALA A 92 -6.27 6.14 0.17
C ALA A 92 -5.05 5.56 -0.56
N LEU A 93 -3.97 6.34 -0.62
CA LEU A 93 -2.69 6.01 -1.23
C LEU A 93 -1.58 6.12 -0.17
N ASP A 94 -0.46 5.41 -0.36
CA ASP A 94 0.72 5.52 0.51
C ASP A 94 1.68 6.67 0.10
N GLY A 95 1.30 7.42 -0.93
CA GLY A 95 2.07 8.53 -1.50
C GLY A 95 1.20 9.48 -2.32
N GLN A 96 1.87 10.39 -3.02
CA GLN A 96 1.19 11.34 -3.90
C GLN A 96 0.98 10.72 -5.28
N LEU A 97 -0.22 10.88 -5.85
CA LEU A 97 -0.61 10.27 -7.13
C LEU A 97 0.35 10.57 -8.32
N LYS A 98 1.12 11.67 -8.25
CA LYS A 98 2.09 12.07 -9.29
C LYS A 98 3.42 11.30 -9.24
N HIS A 99 3.68 10.52 -8.19
CA HIS A 99 4.93 9.79 -8.00
C HIS A 99 4.79 8.38 -8.55
N GLU A 100 5.86 7.87 -9.15
CA GLU A 100 5.87 6.55 -9.80
C GLU A 100 5.82 5.40 -8.79
N ASP A 101 6.41 5.60 -7.61
CA ASP A 101 6.50 4.61 -6.52
C ASP A 101 5.22 4.50 -5.67
N THR A 102 4.20 5.31 -5.95
CA THR A 102 2.97 5.33 -5.17
C THR A 102 2.09 4.12 -5.46
N ASN A 103 1.54 3.54 -4.39
CA ASN A 103 0.62 2.41 -4.42
C ASN A 103 -0.70 2.75 -3.69
N LEU A 104 -1.60 1.77 -3.65
CA LEU A 104 -2.75 1.84 -2.76
C LEU A 104 -2.24 1.85 -1.31
N ALA A 105 -2.90 2.56 -0.40
CA ALA A 105 -2.50 2.54 1.00
C ALA A 105 -2.59 1.12 1.58
N SER A 106 -1.62 0.71 2.38
CA SER A 106 -1.71 -0.56 3.13
C SER A 106 -2.84 -0.52 4.17
N SER A 107 -3.35 -1.68 4.57
CA SER A 107 -4.34 -1.80 5.65
C SER A 107 -3.78 -1.25 6.97
N THR A 108 -4.60 -0.48 7.68
CA THR A 108 -4.26 0.01 9.02
C THR A 108 -4.43 -1.11 10.05
N ILE A 109 -3.35 -1.44 10.78
CA ILE A 109 -3.40 -2.41 11.88
C ILE A 109 -3.91 -1.69 13.13
N LEU A 110 -5.02 -2.16 13.67
CA LEU A 110 -5.59 -1.65 14.92
C LEU A 110 -5.16 -2.58 16.06
N ASP A 111 -4.25 -2.12 16.91
CA ASP A 111 -4.02 -2.76 18.21
C ASP A 111 -5.08 -2.27 19.20
N GLY A 112 -5.56 -3.14 20.10
CA GLY A 112 -6.66 -2.85 21.03
C GLY A 112 -6.37 -1.70 22.01
N LYS A 113 -5.12 -1.23 22.06
CA LYS A 113 -4.66 -0.11 22.88
C LYS A 113 -4.72 1.25 22.17
N THR A 114 -4.82 1.28 20.84
CA THR A 114 -4.75 2.52 20.06
C THR A 114 -6.16 2.96 19.63
N SER A 115 -6.55 4.18 20.01
CA SER A 115 -7.83 4.75 19.58
C SER A 115 -7.78 5.10 18.08
N LYS A 116 -8.85 4.78 17.34
CA LYS A 116 -8.97 5.06 15.90
C LYS A 116 -8.78 6.56 15.57
N GLU A 117 -9.22 7.42 16.49
CA GLU A 117 -9.11 8.88 16.38
C GLU A 117 -7.65 9.35 16.31
N SER A 118 -6.70 8.61 16.89
CA SER A 118 -5.28 8.98 16.87
C SER A 118 -4.58 8.67 15.54
N LEU A 119 -5.19 7.86 14.66
CA LEU A 119 -4.56 7.34 13.45
C LEU A 119 -4.82 8.22 12.20
N GLY A 120 -5.69 9.21 12.31
CA GLY A 120 -6.06 10.08 11.18
C GLY A 120 -6.95 9.38 10.17
N ILE A 121 -6.39 8.50 9.34
CA ILE A 121 -7.12 7.75 8.32
C ILE A 121 -6.93 6.25 8.57
N VAL A 122 -8.03 5.53 8.71
CA VAL A 122 -8.05 4.08 8.86
C VAL A 122 -8.43 3.44 7.53
N VAL A 123 -7.53 2.65 6.96
CA VAL A 123 -7.72 1.97 5.67
C VAL A 123 -8.01 0.50 5.90
N GLN A 124 -9.07 -0.01 5.29
CA GLN A 124 -9.49 -1.40 5.35
C GLN A 124 -9.79 -1.92 3.95
N TYR A 125 -9.57 -3.22 3.74
CA TYR A 125 -9.91 -3.88 2.49
C TYR A 125 -10.84 -5.05 2.73
N LYS A 126 -11.73 -5.26 1.76
CA LYS A 126 -12.60 -6.42 1.71
C LYS A 126 -12.86 -6.88 0.30
N VAL A 127 -12.95 -8.20 0.13
CA VAL A 127 -13.52 -8.81 -1.07
C VAL A 127 -15.03 -8.86 -0.91
N LYS A 128 -15.76 -8.41 -1.92
CA LYS A 128 -17.21 -8.41 -1.99
C LYS A 128 -17.67 -9.32 -3.12
N VAL A 129 -18.31 -10.43 -2.77
CA VAL A 129 -18.89 -11.40 -3.72
C VAL A 129 -20.39 -11.15 -3.82
N ARG A 130 -20.85 -10.85 -5.03
CA ARG A 130 -22.23 -10.49 -5.34
C ARG A 130 -22.82 -11.51 -6.32
N ALA A 131 -23.86 -12.21 -5.90
CA ALA A 131 -24.62 -13.12 -6.75
C ALA A 131 -25.98 -12.51 -7.11
N SER A 132 -26.23 -12.28 -8.40
CA SER A 132 -27.52 -11.73 -8.84
C SER A 132 -28.54 -12.85 -9.00
N ILE A 133 -29.65 -12.76 -8.28
CA ILE A 133 -30.75 -13.72 -8.34
C ILE A 133 -31.75 -13.29 -9.42
N GLY A 134 -32.09 -14.23 -10.29
CA GLY A 134 -33.12 -14.11 -11.30
C GLY A 134 -34.53 -14.39 -10.77
N GLY A 135 -35.51 -13.77 -11.41
CA GLY A 135 -36.94 -13.91 -11.10
C GLY A 135 -37.65 -12.56 -11.04
N PRO A 136 -38.99 -12.56 -10.93
CA PRO A 136 -39.81 -11.34 -11.02
C PRO A 136 -39.58 -10.30 -9.92
N LEU A 137 -39.14 -10.73 -8.73
CA LEU A 137 -38.81 -9.80 -7.63
C LEU A 137 -37.37 -9.29 -7.66
N GLY A 138 -36.50 -9.84 -8.52
CA GLY A 138 -35.06 -9.58 -8.45
C GLY A 138 -34.46 -9.95 -7.09
N GLY A 139 -33.13 -9.81 -6.94
CA GLY A 139 -32.45 -10.02 -5.67
C GLY A 139 -30.95 -10.12 -5.84
N GLU A 140 -30.21 -9.84 -4.77
CA GLU A 140 -28.76 -9.97 -4.72
C GLU A 140 -28.37 -10.63 -3.40
N LEU A 141 -27.49 -11.63 -3.47
CA LEU A 141 -26.79 -12.16 -2.29
C LEU A 141 -25.39 -11.58 -2.26
N VAL A 142 -24.96 -11.13 -1.08
CA VAL A 142 -23.67 -10.49 -0.88
C VAL A 142 -22.93 -11.20 0.24
N ALA A 143 -21.67 -11.57 -0.02
CA ALA A 143 -20.72 -11.98 1.00
C ALA A 143 -19.54 -11.00 1.00
N GLU A 144 -19.03 -10.67 2.18
CA GLU A 144 -17.87 -9.79 2.35
C GLU A 144 -16.80 -10.51 3.18
N LEU A 145 -15.55 -10.50 2.69
CA LEU A 145 -14.41 -11.14 3.32
C LEU A 145 -13.32 -10.09 3.55
N PRO A 146 -13.01 -9.71 4.80
CA PRO A 146 -11.93 -8.77 5.10
C PRO A 146 -10.56 -9.42 4.86
N PHE A 147 -9.57 -8.61 4.49
CA PHE A 147 -8.17 -9.03 4.39
C PHE A 147 -7.20 -7.86 4.64
N THR A 148 -5.93 -8.19 4.87
CA THR A 148 -4.85 -7.22 5.07
C THR A 148 -4.03 -7.06 3.79
N LEU A 149 -3.93 -5.84 3.26
CA LEU A 149 -3.02 -5.50 2.16
C LEU A 149 -1.79 -4.80 2.71
N THR A 150 -0.58 -5.23 2.36
CA THR A 150 0.66 -4.63 2.87
C THR A 150 1.81 -4.66 1.86
N HIS A 151 2.93 -4.03 2.18
CA HIS A 151 4.18 -4.17 1.43
C HIS A 151 4.90 -5.46 1.80
N ALA A 152 5.66 -6.01 0.85
CA ALA A 152 6.49 -7.19 1.08
C ALA A 152 7.50 -6.93 2.21
N LYS A 153 7.82 -7.98 2.98
CA LYS A 153 8.86 -7.88 4.02
C LYS A 153 10.17 -7.46 3.34
N PRO A 154 10.87 -6.42 3.82
CA PRO A 154 12.21 -6.10 3.34
C PRO A 154 13.12 -7.33 3.42
N ALA A 155 14.05 -7.46 2.48
CA ALA A 155 15.08 -8.50 2.58
C ALA A 155 15.81 -8.36 3.93
N GLU A 156 16.08 -9.48 4.59
CA GLU A 156 16.77 -9.46 5.88
C GLU A 156 18.13 -8.80 5.70
N THR A 157 18.31 -7.63 6.31
CA THR A 157 19.60 -6.97 6.38
C THR A 157 20.60 -7.95 6.99
N PRO A 158 21.74 -8.23 6.34
CA PRO A 158 22.77 -9.07 6.93
C PRO A 158 23.13 -8.50 8.29
N GLU A 159 23.21 -9.37 9.30
CA GLU A 159 23.55 -8.98 10.68
C GLU A 159 24.76 -8.05 10.64
N LYS A 160 24.56 -6.82 11.13
CA LYS A 160 25.62 -5.84 11.28
C LYS A 160 26.62 -6.45 12.26
N LYS A 161 27.70 -7.06 11.76
CA LYS A 161 28.80 -7.55 12.60
C LYS A 161 29.27 -6.36 13.43
N GLU A 162 28.97 -6.37 14.72
CA GLU A 162 29.54 -5.42 15.66
C GLU A 162 31.06 -5.60 15.58
N ARG A 163 31.74 -4.64 14.94
CA ARG A 163 33.21 -4.60 14.95
C ARG A 163 33.62 -4.38 16.41
N PRO A 164 34.47 -5.25 17.00
CA PRO A 164 35.00 -5.02 18.33
C PRO A 164 35.69 -3.65 18.36
N ILE A 165 35.24 -2.77 19.25
CA ILE A 165 35.98 -1.55 19.58
C ILE A 165 37.15 -2.01 20.45
N GLU A 166 38.34 -2.17 19.86
CA GLU A 166 39.56 -2.33 20.64
C GLU A 166 39.82 -1.01 21.39
N LYS A 167 39.82 -1.08 22.73
CA LYS A 167 40.20 0.05 23.57
C LYS A 167 41.71 0.27 23.45
N PRO A 168 42.18 1.51 23.22
CA PRO A 168 43.60 1.80 23.32
C PRO A 168 44.06 1.54 24.76
N ILE A 169 45.22 0.91 24.89
CA ILE A 169 45.90 0.65 26.15
C ILE A 169 46.37 2.00 26.70
N ASP A 170 45.97 2.32 27.93
CA ASP A 170 46.52 3.42 28.73
C ASP A 170 48.04 3.25 28.85
N ASP A 171 48.80 4.29 28.55
CA ASP A 171 49.92 4.74 29.39
C ASP A 171 50.33 6.18 29.01
N GLU A 172 50.26 7.06 30.03
CA GLU A 172 50.85 8.42 30.17
C GLU A 172 50.09 9.64 29.57
N GLU A 173 49.52 10.46 30.47
CA GLU A 173 49.07 11.87 30.27
C GLU A 173 50.09 12.84 30.93
N PRO A 174 50.09 14.17 30.65
CA PRO A 174 49.49 14.91 29.54
C PRO A 174 50.46 15.93 28.90
N ASN A 175 50.34 16.19 27.60
CA ASN A 175 50.69 17.51 27.06
C ASN A 175 49.43 18.15 26.49
N LEU A 176 48.77 18.91 27.35
CA LEU A 176 47.79 19.93 26.99
C LEU A 176 48.53 20.96 26.12
N LEU A 177 48.23 20.98 24.83
CA LEU A 177 48.03 22.18 23.98
C LEU A 177 47.94 21.75 22.51
N GLU A 178 46.83 22.15 21.89
CA GLU A 178 46.57 22.15 20.43
C GLU A 178 46.30 20.80 19.77
N VAL A 179 45.11 20.23 20.04
CA VAL A 179 44.51 19.20 19.18
C VAL A 179 43.74 19.90 18.06
N ASP A 180 44.38 20.01 16.90
CA ASP A 180 43.71 20.32 15.65
C ASP A 180 42.72 19.18 15.33
N LEU A 181 41.43 19.46 15.34
CA LEU A 181 40.33 18.48 15.25
C LEU A 181 40.15 17.87 13.83
N ILE A 182 41.17 17.96 12.97
CA ILE A 182 41.14 17.41 11.61
C ILE A 182 42.50 16.76 11.27
N GLN A 183 42.91 15.75 12.03
CA GLN A 183 43.89 14.77 11.54
C GLN A 183 43.15 13.60 10.91
N LEU A 184 43.09 13.62 9.59
CA LEU A 184 42.75 12.47 8.76
C LEU A 184 43.77 11.36 9.04
N HIS A 185 43.39 10.40 9.88
CA HIS A 185 44.13 9.16 10.01
C HIS A 185 43.82 8.30 8.80
N GLU A 186 44.69 8.41 7.78
CA GLU A 186 44.85 7.40 6.75
C GLU A 186 45.16 6.05 7.40
N GLU A 187 44.60 4.99 6.80
CA GLU A 187 44.80 3.56 7.11
C GLU A 187 43.92 2.96 8.21
N ILE A 188 42.60 2.98 7.96
CA ILE A 188 41.76 1.84 8.33
C ILE A 188 41.54 1.02 7.04
N ASP A 189 42.28 -0.09 6.89
CA ASP A 189 41.99 -1.12 5.87
C ASP A 189 40.68 -1.81 6.25
N VAL A 190 39.56 -1.18 5.89
CA VAL A 190 38.25 -1.82 5.87
C VAL A 190 37.95 -2.16 4.42
N LYS A 191 38.16 -3.43 4.08
CA LYS A 191 37.54 -4.06 2.90
C LYS A 191 36.03 -4.07 3.05
N ASP A 192 35.42 -2.94 2.77
CA ASP A 192 34.02 -2.81 2.39
C ASP A 192 34.03 -1.78 1.24
N GLU A 193 34.26 -2.23 0.00
CA GLU A 193 34.17 -1.41 -1.23
C GLU A 193 32.71 -1.05 -1.56
N ASP A 194 31.93 -0.63 -0.56
CA ASP A 194 30.60 -0.07 -0.80
C ASP A 194 30.76 1.42 -1.10
N ASP A 195 31.03 1.74 -2.37
CA ASP A 195 31.03 3.11 -2.87
C ASP A 195 29.66 3.76 -2.58
N LEU A 196 29.65 4.82 -1.78
CA LEU A 196 28.42 5.56 -1.49
C LEU A 196 27.91 6.25 -2.76
N ILE A 197 26.81 5.74 -3.31
CA ILE A 197 26.12 6.37 -4.43
C ILE A 197 25.18 7.44 -3.89
N PHE A 198 25.44 8.70 -4.24
CA PHE A 198 24.54 9.81 -3.93
C PHE A 198 23.46 9.90 -5.00
N GLU A 199 22.21 9.72 -4.58
CA GLU A 199 21.02 9.97 -5.39
C GLU A 199 20.21 11.11 -4.78
N ASP A 200 19.39 11.78 -5.60
CA ASP A 200 18.52 12.84 -5.10
C ASP A 200 17.35 12.24 -4.28
N PHE A 201 16.96 12.90 -3.20
CA PHE A 201 15.77 12.55 -2.41
C PHE A 201 14.46 12.85 -3.17
N THR A 202 14.53 13.61 -4.27
CA THR A 202 13.39 13.90 -5.13
C THR A 202 12.89 12.63 -5.82
N ARG A 203 11.69 12.18 -5.45
CA ARG A 203 11.02 11.05 -6.08
C ARG A 203 10.69 11.30 -7.56
N LEU A 204 10.79 10.23 -8.35
CA LEU A 204 10.48 10.22 -9.78
C LEU A 204 8.98 10.49 -10.03
N ARG A 205 8.72 11.46 -10.91
CA ARG A 205 7.37 11.80 -11.37
C ARG A 205 6.94 10.85 -12.48
N LEU A 206 5.65 10.49 -12.48
CA LEU A 206 5.02 9.76 -13.57
C LEU A 206 5.07 10.59 -14.86
N ARG A 207 5.55 9.98 -15.95
CA ARG A 207 5.49 10.56 -17.30
C ARG A 207 4.04 10.97 -17.64
N GLY A 208 3.85 12.25 -17.94
CA GLY A 208 2.53 12.82 -18.27
C GLY A 208 1.79 13.50 -17.11
N ALA A 209 2.41 13.62 -15.93
CA ALA A 209 1.90 14.43 -14.82
C ALA A 209 2.27 15.93 -14.92
N ASP A 210 2.90 16.33 -16.04
CA ASP A 210 3.34 17.70 -16.31
C ASP A 210 2.16 18.55 -16.80
N SER A 211 1.26 18.95 -15.89
CA SER A 211 0.33 20.04 -16.19
C SER A 211 0.27 21.16 -15.16
N ASP A 212 0.72 20.99 -13.91
CA ASP A 212 0.38 21.98 -12.86
C ASP A 212 1.45 22.24 -11.79
N ASP A 213 2.74 22.31 -12.13
CA ASP A 213 3.74 22.85 -11.20
C ASP A 213 4.95 23.43 -11.97
N GLN A 214 4.78 24.60 -12.58
CA GLN A 214 5.95 25.46 -12.87
C GLN A 214 6.20 26.37 -11.66
N PRO A 215 7.39 26.33 -11.03
CA PRO A 215 7.78 27.35 -10.07
C PRO A 215 8.01 28.67 -10.81
N SER A 216 7.42 29.74 -10.31
CA SER A 216 7.60 31.10 -10.83
C SER A 216 9.08 31.52 -10.80
N PRO A 217 9.58 32.24 -11.83
CA PRO A 217 10.97 32.68 -11.85
C PRO A 217 11.19 33.72 -10.75
N SER A 218 12.23 33.50 -9.96
CA SER A 218 12.70 34.39 -8.90
C SER A 218 13.18 35.71 -9.50
N THR A 219 12.52 36.82 -9.15
CA THR A 219 12.98 38.16 -9.54
C THR A 219 14.19 38.54 -8.68
N MET A 220 15.37 38.60 -9.29
CA MET A 220 16.55 39.25 -8.70
C MET A 220 16.33 40.77 -8.61
N THR A 221 16.76 41.35 -7.48
CA THR A 221 16.78 42.77 -7.14
C THR A 221 17.74 43.58 -8.03
N PRO A 222 17.65 44.91 -7.99
CA PRO A 222 18.90 45.66 -7.84
C PRO A 222 18.86 46.62 -6.65
N SER A 223 19.98 46.63 -5.93
CA SER A 223 20.37 47.60 -4.91
C SER A 223 20.17 49.04 -5.36
N GLN A 224 19.55 49.86 -4.52
CA GLN A 224 19.71 51.32 -4.61
C GLN A 224 20.87 51.74 -3.71
N SER A 225 21.88 52.32 -4.36
CA SER A 225 23.04 53.00 -3.79
C SER A 225 22.64 54.33 -3.14
N LEU A 226 23.39 54.69 -2.09
CA LEU A 226 23.41 55.99 -1.43
C LEU A 226 23.30 57.18 -2.40
N LEU A 227 22.53 58.19 -1.97
CA LEU A 227 22.97 59.60 -1.84
C LEU A 227 22.11 60.30 -0.79
#